data_AF-A0A7C4XUH6-F1
#
_entry.id   AF-A0A7C4XUH6-F1
#
_cell.length_a   1.000
_cell.length_b   1.000
_cell.length_c   1.000
_cell.angle_alpha   90.00
_cell.angle_beta   90.00
_cell.angle_gamma   90.00
#
_symmetry.space_group_name_H-M   'P 1'
#
loop_
_entity.id
_entity.type
_entity.pdbx_description
1 polymer ?
#
loop_
_entity_poly.entity_id
_entity_poly.type
_entity_poly.pdbx_seq_one_letter_code
_entity_poly.pdbx_strand_id
1 'polypeptide(L)'
;MRVIYIPTVHLSVPENLYRELRSRAEELGIQITDLIKMYIVMGLRKEFNINSTDINSSKDLLSSKVVYIEGRLAQISKLIENLIGKVSELEERIEELESPDIISEVVKSRRKD
;
A
#
# COMPACT_ATOMS: atom_id res chain seq x y z
N MET A 1 50.65 13.15 -3.68
CA MET A 1 49.63 12.17 -3.25
C MET A 1 49.41 12.39 -1.75
N ARG A 2 48.24 12.84 -1.30
CA ARG A 2 47.97 13.01 0.15
C ARG A 2 47.62 11.65 0.72
N VAL A 3 48.47 11.12 1.60
CA VAL A 3 48.13 9.93 2.39
C VAL A 3 47.12 10.38 3.45
N ILE A 4 45.88 9.92 3.32
CA ILE A 4 44.84 10.19 4.32
C ILE A 4 45.08 9.19 5.46
N TYR A 5 45.53 9.69 6.61
CA TYR A 5 45.60 8.88 7.82
C TYR A 5 44.18 8.60 8.30
N ILE A 6 43.82 7.32 8.42
CA ILE A 6 42.52 6.89 8.93
C ILE A 6 42.70 6.55 10.41
N PRO A 7 42.13 7.33 11.35
CA PRO A 7 42.28 7.06 12.76
C PRO A 7 41.51 5.79 13.15
N THR A 8 42.06 5.02 14.08
CA THR A 8 41.33 3.96 14.77
C THR A 8 40.44 4.59 15.85
N VAL A 9 39.17 4.19 15.88
CA VAL A 9 38.18 4.66 16.86
C VAL A 9 37.82 3.51 17.78
N HIS A 10 37.87 3.73 19.08
CA HIS A 10 37.33 2.80 20.08
C HIS A 10 35.87 3.15 20.36
N LEU A 11 34.98 2.18 20.17
CA LEU A 11 33.54 2.34 20.37
C LEU A 11 33.09 1.48 21.56
N SER A 12 32.54 2.13 22.57
CA SER A 12 31.91 1.45 23.71
C SER A 12 30.43 1.25 23.42
N VAL A 13 29.98 -0.01 23.38
CA VAL A 13 28.57 -0.38 23.20
C VAL A 13 28.10 -1.27 24.35
N PRO A 14 26.80 -1.24 24.70
CA PRO A 14 26.21 -2.20 25.61
C PRO A 14 26.41 -3.66 25.14
N GLU A 15 26.61 -4.59 26.08
CA GLU A 15 26.88 -6.00 25.81
C GLU A 15 25.77 -6.67 24.98
N ASN A 16 24.51 -6.33 25.24
CA ASN A 16 23.37 -6.82 24.46
C ASN A 16 23.43 -6.35 23.00
N LEU A 17 23.79 -5.10 22.75
CA LEU A 17 23.93 -4.56 21.40
C LEU A 17 25.11 -5.21 20.66
N TYR A 18 26.23 -5.42 21.35
CA TYR A 18 27.37 -6.12 20.76
C TYR A 18 27.00 -7.54 20.31
N ARG A 19 26.26 -8.28 21.15
CA ARG A 19 25.79 -9.64 20.82
C ARG A 19 24.88 -9.66 19.59
N GLU A 20 23.97 -8.71 19.49
CA GLU A 20 23.08 -8.58 18.35
C GLU A 20 23.85 -8.26 17.06
N LEU A 21 24.76 -7.28 17.12
CA LEU A 21 25.64 -6.94 15.99
C LEU A 21 26.49 -8.14 15.54
N ARG A 22 26.98 -8.94 16.50
CA ARG A 22 27.74 -10.15 16.21
C ARG A 22 26.89 -11.20 15.52
N SER A 23 25.72 -11.52 16.09
CA SER A 23 24.78 -12.49 15.51
C SER A 23 24.41 -12.10 14.08
N ARG A 24 24.13 -10.81 13.86
CA ARG A 24 23.75 -10.29 12.55
C ARG A 24 24.89 -10.32 11.53
N ALA A 25 26.12 -10.07 11.97
CA ALA A 25 27.31 -10.18 11.13
C ALA A 25 27.56 -11.64 10.72
N GLU A 26 27.38 -12.58 11.65
CA GLU A 26 27.49 -14.03 11.40
C GLU A 26 26.42 -14.52 10.40
N GLU A 27 25.16 -14.10 10.57
CA GLU A 27 24.07 -14.39 9.62
C GLU A 27 24.37 -13.90 8.20
N LEU A 28 24.99 -12.72 8.09
CA LEU A 28 25.34 -12.11 6.81
C LEU A 28 26.67 -12.62 6.24
N GLY A 29 27.44 -13.41 7.00
CA GLY A 29 28.76 -13.89 6.61
C GLY A 29 29.81 -12.78 6.46
N ILE A 30 29.68 -11.67 7.20
CA ILE A 30 30.60 -10.51 7.15
C ILE A 30 31.30 -10.26 8.48
N GLN A 31 32.37 -9.46 8.46
CA GLN A 31 33.03 -9.04 9.70
C GLN A 31 32.18 -8.03 10.46
N ILE A 32 32.08 -8.18 11.79
CA ILE A 32 31.32 -7.27 12.66
C ILE A 32 31.74 -5.80 12.48
N THR A 33 33.02 -5.54 12.26
CA THR A 33 33.54 -4.19 12.01
C THR A 33 32.97 -3.57 10.75
N ASP A 34 32.76 -4.34 9.69
CA ASP A 34 32.20 -3.83 8.44
C ASP A 34 30.69 -3.59 8.55
N LEU A 35 29.99 -4.43 9.32
CA LEU A 35 28.60 -4.17 9.70
C LEU A 35 28.47 -2.87 10.50
N ILE A 36 29.34 -2.64 11.48
CA ILE A 36 29.35 -1.41 12.28
C ILE A 36 29.61 -0.19 11.39
N LYS A 37 30.61 -0.24 10.50
CA LYS A 37 30.86 0.84 9.53
C LYS A 37 29.64 1.11 8.65
N MET A 38 28.97 0.06 8.18
CA MET A 38 27.77 0.18 7.35
C MET A 38 26.67 0.90 8.12
N TYR A 39 26.39 0.52 9.37
CA TYR A 39 25.38 1.20 10.18
C TYR A 39 25.72 2.65 10.50
N ILE A 40 26.99 2.98 10.77
CA ILE A 40 27.43 4.37 10.96
C ILE A 40 27.18 5.17 9.68
N VAL A 41 27.57 4.64 8.52
CA VAL A 41 27.35 5.31 7.23
C VAL A 41 25.87 5.48 6.92
N MET A 42 25.04 4.46 7.18
CA MET A 42 23.59 4.53 6.97
C MET A 42 22.92 5.53 7.92
N GLY A 43 23.33 5.56 9.20
CA GLY A 43 22.85 6.53 10.18
C GLY A 43 23.19 7.96 9.77
N LEU A 44 24.45 8.22 9.42
CA LEU A 44 24.90 9.52 8.93
C LEU A 44 24.17 9.91 7.63
N ARG A 45 24.06 9.00 6.65
CA ARG A 45 23.32 9.29 5.40
C ARG A 45 21.86 9.60 5.65
N LYS A 46 21.21 8.93 6.61
CA LYS A 46 19.82 9.21 6.99
C LYS A 46 19.70 10.62 7.57
N GLU A 47 20.60 11.04 8.45
CA GLU A 47 20.63 12.42 8.97
C GLU A 47 20.97 13.46 7.88
N PHE A 48 21.86 13.13 6.94
CA PHE A 48 22.19 14.00 5.80
C PHE A 48 21.05 14.10 4.77
N ASN A 49 20.27 13.03 4.54
CA ASN A 49 19.12 13.03 3.63
C ASN A 49 17.87 13.71 4.20
N ILE A 50 17.68 13.68 5.53
CA ILE A 50 16.61 14.43 6.21
C ILE A 50 16.76 15.95 5.97
N ASN A 51 17.98 16.43 5.77
CA ASN A 51 18.26 17.87 5.70
C ASN A 51 18.13 18.52 4.31
N SER A 52 17.86 17.81 3.21
CA SER A 52 17.79 18.51 1.91
C SER A 52 16.94 17.92 0.77
N THR A 53 16.62 16.62 0.70
CA THR A 53 16.07 16.07 -0.57
C THR A 53 14.93 15.05 -0.42
N ASP A 54 14.75 14.40 0.72
CA ASP A 54 13.83 13.26 0.84
C ASP A 54 12.36 13.63 1.16
N ILE A 55 12.12 14.76 1.83
CA ILE A 55 10.76 15.16 2.27
C ILE A 55 9.90 15.57 1.07
N ASN A 56 10.45 16.32 0.11
CA ASN A 56 9.70 16.78 -1.06
C ASN A 56 9.38 15.61 -2.01
N SER A 57 10.35 14.73 -2.25
CA SER A 57 10.17 13.54 -3.09
C SER A 57 9.12 12.58 -2.52
N SER A 58 9.14 12.35 -1.20
CA SER A 58 8.13 11.54 -0.53
C SER A 58 6.74 12.18 -0.56
N LYS A 59 6.67 13.51 -0.41
CA LYS A 59 5.43 14.28 -0.47
C LYS A 59 4.80 14.26 -1.87
N ASP A 60 5.60 14.36 -2.92
CA ASP A 60 5.14 14.29 -4.31
C ASP A 60 4.63 12.90 -4.68
N LEU A 61 5.31 11.84 -4.20
CA LEU A 61 4.84 10.46 -4.34
C LEU A 61 3.54 10.20 -3.57
N LEU A 62 3.42 10.73 -2.36
CA LEU A 62 2.18 10.65 -1.57
C LEU A 62 1.04 11.38 -2.27
N SER A 63 1.27 12.59 -2.77
CA SER A 63 0.28 13.38 -3.50
C SER A 63 -0.19 12.66 -4.77
N SER A 64 0.73 12.07 -5.53
CA SER A 64 0.40 11.28 -6.74
C SER A 64 -0.46 10.06 -6.41
N LYS A 65 -0.17 9.37 -5.31
CA LYS A 65 -0.96 8.23 -4.82
C LYS A 65 -2.36 8.65 -4.37
N VAL A 66 -2.50 9.82 -3.71
CA VAL A 66 -3.79 10.37 -3.31
C VAL A 66 -4.66 10.65 -4.53
N VAL A 67 -4.12 11.36 -5.52
CA VAL A 67 -4.86 11.66 -6.78
C VAL A 67 -5.31 10.38 -7.48
N TYR A 68 -4.44 9.36 -7.53
CA TYR A 68 -4.80 8.07 -8.12
C TYR A 68 -5.94 7.38 -7.35
N ILE A 69 -5.88 7.37 -6.02
CA ILE A 69 -6.93 6.79 -5.16
C ILE A 69 -8.25 7.54 -5.33
N GLU A 70 -8.23 8.87 -5.37
CA GLU A 70 -9.42 9.69 -5.62
C GLU A 70 -10.06 9.37 -6.97
N GLY A 71 -9.25 9.21 -8.02
CA GLY A 71 -9.74 8.81 -9.35
C GLY A 71 -10.37 7.41 -9.35
N ARG A 72 -9.76 6.44 -8.65
CA ARG A 72 -10.32 5.09 -8.50
C ARG A 72 -11.61 5.10 -7.69
N LEU A 73 -11.69 5.92 -6.65
CA LEU A 73 -12.89 6.08 -5.83
C LEU A 73 -14.04 6.65 -6.69
N ALA A 74 -13.78 7.70 -7.47
CA ALA A 74 -14.79 8.28 -8.36
C ALA A 74 -15.32 7.25 -9.39
N GLN A 75 -14.44 6.41 -9.95
CA GLN A 75 -14.85 5.32 -10.84
C GLN A 75 -15.75 4.31 -10.13
N ILE A 76 -15.40 3.91 -8.90
CA ILE A 76 -16.19 2.98 -8.10
C ILE A 76 -17.56 3.59 -7.76
N SER A 77 -17.62 4.85 -7.34
CA SER A 77 -18.88 5.54 -7.04
C SER A 77 -19.82 5.53 -8.25
N LYS A 78 -19.31 5.82 -9.44
CA LYS A 78 -20.11 5.80 -10.68
C LYS A 78 -20.61 4.40 -11.03
N LEU A 79 -19.82 3.36 -10.77
CA LEU A 79 -20.26 1.97 -10.95
C LEU A 79 -21.38 1.61 -9.97
N ILE A 80 -21.27 2.05 -8.72
CA ILE A 80 -22.31 1.84 -7.70
C ILE A 80 -23.61 2.53 -8.11
N GLU A 81 -23.57 3.79 -8.54
CA GLU A 81 -24.75 4.52 -9.01
C GLU A 81 -25.45 3.80 -10.17
N ASN A 82 -24.68 3.28 -11.13
CA ASN A 82 -25.22 2.51 -12.24
C ASN A 82 -25.87 1.20 -11.76
N LEU A 83 -25.21 0.49 -10.84
CA LEU A 83 -25.77 -0.73 -10.26
C LEU A 83 -27.07 -0.48 -9.50
N ILE A 84 -27.14 0.61 -8.72
CA ILE A 84 -28.37 1.02 -8.04
C ILE A 84 -29.48 1.24 -9.06
N GLY A 85 -29.21 1.99 -10.14
CA GLY A 85 -30.21 2.22 -11.20
C GLY A 85 -30.70 0.93 -11.85
N LYS A 86 -29.80 -0.02 -12.12
CA LYS A 86 -30.17 -1.33 -12.67
C LYS A 86 -30.99 -2.17 -11.69
N VAL A 87 -30.70 -2.11 -10.40
CA VAL A 87 -31.48 -2.80 -9.38
C VAL A 87 -32.90 -2.24 -9.34
N SER A 88 -33.05 -0.91 -9.32
CA SER A 88 -34.38 -0.28 -9.33
C SER A 88 -35.19 -0.62 -10.59
N GLU A 89 -34.57 -0.65 -11.77
CA GLU A 89 -35.24 -1.09 -13.01
C GLU A 89 -35.69 -2.56 -12.95
N LEU A 90 -34.88 -3.43 -12.33
CA LEU A 90 -35.24 -4.83 -12.14
C LEU A 90 -36.37 -4.99 -11.12
N GLU A 91 -36.35 -4.21 -10.04
CA GLU A 91 -37.42 -4.19 -9.03
C GLU A 91 -38.76 -3.77 -9.66
N GLU A 92 -38.78 -2.70 -10.47
CA GLU A 92 -39.98 -2.25 -11.18
C GLU A 92 -40.52 -3.33 -12.13
N ARG A 93 -39.65 -3.99 -12.90
CA ARG A 93 -40.05 -5.09 -13.80
C ARG A 93 -40.59 -6.30 -13.04
N ILE A 94 -40.05 -6.61 -11.87
CA ILE A 94 -40.56 -7.69 -11.04
C ILE A 94 -41.97 -7.32 -10.55
N GLU A 95 -42.17 -6.10 -10.08
CA GLU A 95 -43.48 -5.61 -9.64
C GLU A 95 -44.52 -5.65 -10.77
N GLU A 96 -44.15 -5.26 -12.00
CA GLU A 96 -45.00 -5.40 -13.18
C GLU A 96 -45.40 -6.86 -13.44
N LEU A 97 -44.44 -7.80 -13.37
CA LEU A 97 -44.69 -9.23 -13.60
C LEU A 97 -45.52 -9.89 -12.48
N GLU A 98 -45.42 -9.39 -11.25
CA GLU A 98 -46.22 -9.83 -10.10
C GLU A 98 -47.62 -9.21 -10.10
N SER A 99 -47.93 -8.31 -11.05
CA SER A 99 -49.28 -7.76 -11.18
C SER A 99 -50.31 -8.86 -11.48
N PRO A 100 -51.47 -8.83 -10.80
CA PRO A 100 -52.46 -9.91 -10.84
C PRO A 100 -53.04 -10.15 -12.24
N ASP A 101 -53.06 -9.13 -13.11
CA ASP A 101 -53.57 -9.23 -14.47
C ASP A 101 -52.67 -10.13 -15.35
N ILE A 102 -51.35 -9.97 -15.26
CA ILE A 102 -50.36 -10.77 -16.01
C ILE A 102 -50.32 -12.21 -15.50
N ILE A 103 -50.33 -12.41 -14.18
CA ILE A 103 -50.40 -13.76 -13.58
C ILE A 103 -51.65 -14.51 -14.07
N SER A 104 -52.79 -13.81 -14.19
CA SER A 104 -54.03 -14.41 -14.69
C SER A 104 -53.95 -14.82 -16.17
N GLU A 105 -53.28 -14.04 -17.02
CA GLU A 105 -53.08 -14.34 -18.44
C GLU A 105 -52.16 -15.54 -18.63
N VAL A 106 -51.05 -15.62 -17.89
CA VAL A 106 -50.12 -16.75 -17.96
C VAL A 106 -50.81 -18.06 -17.53
N VAL A 107 -51.63 -18.02 -16.48
CA VAL A 107 -52.41 -19.19 -16.01
C VAL A 107 -53.50 -19.59 -17.02
N LYS A 108 -54.16 -18.61 -17.66
CA LYS A 108 -55.16 -18.89 -18.72
C LYS A 108 -54.52 -19.49 -19.97
N SER A 109 -53.32 -19.05 -20.34
CA SER A 109 -52.57 -19.58 -21.48
C SER A 109 -52.13 -21.03 -21.26
N ARG A 110 -51.62 -21.38 -20.07
CA ARG A 110 -51.24 -22.76 -19.70
C ARG A 110 -52.40 -23.78 -19.63
N ARG A 111 -53.65 -23.33 -19.49
CA ARG A 111 -54.81 -24.23 -19.45
C ARG A 111 -55.39 -24.52 -20.84
N LYS A 112 -54.81 -23.96 -21.90
CA LYS A 112 -55.29 -24.08 -23.28
C LYS A 112 -54.49 -25.08 -24.14
N ASP A 113 -53.42 -25.63 -23.60
CA ASP A 113 -52.67 -26.79 -24.12
C ASP A 113 -53.09 -28.07 -23.38
#